data_AF-W4K915-F1
#
_entry.id   AF-W4K915-F1
#
_cell.length_a   1.000
_cell.length_b   1.000
_cell.length_c   1.000
_cell.angle_alpha   90.00
_cell.angle_beta   90.00
_cell.angle_gamma   90.00
#
_symmetry.space_group_name_H-M   'P 1'
#
loop_
_entity.id
_entity.type
_entity.pdbx_description
1 polymer ?
#
loop_
_entity_poly.entity_id
_entity_poly.type
_entity_poly.pdbx_seq_one_letter_code
_entity_poly.pdbx_strand_id
1 'polypeptide(L)'
;MGKTWIQETLRRSKSSLITIRRATQRENISLENLPVSQHLSHLQYLYINAGQIPIHMLAQTLKDPAPFLQVLELTCIEQYRTRAIALPLDMFANQLPRLRSLELVNLSFPWATTPLIALVHLKIVLPQRDSAPNPTDPVPPGVQPRPPLALADFLDALEHMTLLETMEILDGLPTPPSGNLHAPAVDHIIRLPRLTSIILKGLAIDCYNLVRCLQIPPTA
;
A
#
# COMPACT_ATOMS: atom_id res chain seq x y z
N MET A 1 12.58 25.07 14.58
CA MET A 1 13.35 24.18 15.47
C MET A 1 13.24 22.67 15.12
N GLY A 2 12.69 22.26 13.96
CA GLY A 2 12.38 20.83 13.72
C GLY A 2 13.52 19.92 13.24
N LYS A 3 14.35 20.35 12.28
CA LYS A 3 15.29 19.43 11.58
C LYS A 3 16.45 18.96 12.45
N THR A 4 17.10 19.88 13.16
CA THR A 4 18.25 19.59 14.03
C THR A 4 17.87 18.70 15.21
N TRP A 5 16.68 18.91 15.78
CA TRP A 5 16.17 18.07 16.87
C TRP A 5 15.86 16.64 16.41
N ILE A 6 15.24 16.46 15.24
CA ILE A 6 14.98 15.13 14.65
C ILE A 6 16.30 14.39 14.41
N GLN A 7 17.27 15.05 13.79
CA GLN A 7 18.59 14.46 13.52
C GLN A 7 19.32 14.06 14.81
N GLU A 8 19.31 14.91 15.83
CA GLU A 8 19.96 14.60 17.11
C GLU A 8 19.27 13.46 17.86
N THR A 9 17.93 13.41 17.82
CA THR A 9 17.16 12.31 18.43
C THR A 9 17.46 10.98 17.72
N LEU A 10 17.49 10.98 16.39
CA LEU A 10 17.84 9.81 15.59
C LEU A 10 19.28 9.36 15.84
N ARG A 11 20.22 10.30 15.92
CA ARG A 11 21.63 10.02 16.24
C ARG A 11 21.80 9.38 17.62
N ARG A 12 20.97 9.76 18.61
CA ARG A 12 21.00 9.20 19.96
C ARG A 12 20.35 7.82 20.08
N SER A 13 19.49 7.44 19.14
CA SER A 13 18.73 6.18 19.09
C SER A 13 19.59 4.95 18.76
N LYS A 14 20.87 4.92 19.15
CA LYS A 14 21.99 4.04 18.68
C LYS A 14 21.70 2.55 18.44
N SER A 15 20.59 1.99 18.92
CA SER A 15 20.06 0.67 18.52
C SER A 15 18.54 0.50 18.69
N SER A 16 17.80 1.54 19.09
CA SER A 16 16.35 1.42 19.30
C SER A 16 15.60 1.50 17.98
N LEU A 17 14.53 0.72 17.89
CA LEU A 17 13.59 0.76 16.78
C LEU A 17 12.90 2.13 16.71
N ILE A 18 12.76 2.64 15.49
CA ILE A 18 12.33 4.01 15.23
C ILE A 18 10.88 4.01 14.74
N THR A 19 10.10 4.95 15.27
CA THR A 19 8.76 5.31 14.78
C THR A 19 8.84 6.65 14.08
N ILE A 20 8.43 6.70 12.81
CA ILE A 20 8.28 7.96 12.08
C ILE A 20 6.79 8.16 11.81
N ARG A 21 6.22 9.17 12.46
CA ARG A 21 4.83 9.59 12.23
C ARG A 21 4.80 11.01 11.72
N ARG A 22 4.19 11.20 10.55
CA ARG A 22 4.05 12.52 9.95
C ARG A 22 2.72 12.67 9.24
N ALA A 23 1.96 13.67 9.67
CA ALA A 23 0.80 14.18 8.95
C ALA A 23 1.13 15.59 8.44
N THR A 24 1.15 15.79 7.14
CA THR A 24 1.26 17.14 6.56
C THR A 24 -0.10 17.52 6.03
N GLN A 25 -0.81 18.44 6.68
CA GLN A 25 -2.16 18.80 6.23
C GLN A 25 -2.16 19.80 5.05
N ARG A 26 -1.24 20.77 4.96
CA ARG A 26 -1.35 21.88 3.98
C ARG A 26 -0.06 22.57 3.54
N GLU A 27 1.10 22.27 4.10
CA GLU A 27 2.32 23.03 3.82
C GLU A 27 3.29 22.23 2.93
N ASN A 28 3.98 22.96 2.04
CA ASN A 28 5.09 22.51 1.16
C ASN A 28 6.31 22.01 1.97
N ILE A 29 6.10 21.17 2.98
CA ILE A 29 7.21 20.63 3.73
C ILE A 29 7.75 19.46 2.94
N SER A 30 8.95 19.69 2.41
CA SER A 30 9.62 18.70 1.59
C SER A 30 9.90 17.43 2.41
N LEU A 31 9.28 16.32 2.00
CA LEU A 31 9.55 14.99 2.55
C LEU A 31 10.96 14.51 2.24
N GLU A 32 11.65 15.11 1.25
CA GLU A 32 13.04 14.79 0.90
C GLU A 32 14.01 15.02 2.06
N ASN A 33 13.63 15.87 3.02
CA ASN A 33 14.44 16.18 4.19
C ASN A 33 14.24 15.18 5.34
N LEU A 34 13.32 14.24 5.22
CA LEU A 34 13.20 13.17 6.22
C LEU A 34 14.33 12.17 6.00
N PRO A 35 15.16 11.89 7.02
CA PRO A 35 16.20 10.87 6.93
C PRO A 35 15.62 9.44 6.99
N VAL A 36 14.43 9.20 6.43
CA VAL A 36 13.76 7.87 6.49
C VAL A 36 14.63 6.81 5.83
N SER A 37 15.19 7.13 4.64
CA SER A 37 16.09 6.23 3.92
C SER A 37 17.32 5.82 4.73
N GLN A 38 17.87 6.74 5.53
CA GLN A 38 19.05 6.48 6.39
C GLN A 38 18.75 5.55 7.57
N HIS A 39 17.47 5.29 7.87
CA HIS A 39 17.03 4.56 9.06
C HIS A 39 16.13 3.36 8.74
N LEU A 40 16.04 2.92 7.48
CA LEU A 40 15.20 1.79 7.06
C LEU A 40 15.53 0.49 7.83
N SER A 41 16.81 0.26 8.10
CA SER A 41 17.29 -0.88 8.89
C SER A 41 16.88 -0.88 10.36
N HIS A 42 16.26 0.20 10.87
CA HIS A 42 15.78 0.31 12.25
C HIS A 42 14.31 0.77 12.31
N LEU A 43 13.67 0.98 11.16
CA LEU A 43 12.32 1.51 11.08
C LEU A 43 11.32 0.43 11.45
N GLN A 44 10.48 0.69 12.45
CA GLN A 44 9.43 -0.24 12.88
C GLN A 44 8.05 0.24 12.46
N TYR A 45 7.82 1.55 12.47
CA TYR A 45 6.54 2.14 12.09
C TYR A 45 6.77 3.34 11.18
N LEU A 46 6.09 3.37 10.04
CA LEU A 46 6.12 4.47 9.09
C LEU A 46 4.68 4.93 8.79
N TYR A 47 4.36 6.14 9.23
CA TYR A 47 3.08 6.79 8.96
C TYR A 47 3.32 8.09 8.22
N ILE A 48 2.92 8.16 6.96
CA ILE A 48 3.09 9.35 6.12
C ILE A 48 1.78 9.70 5.46
N ASN A 49 1.32 10.93 5.72
CA ASN A 49 0.21 11.54 5.02
C ASN A 49 0.73 12.82 4.33
N ALA A 50 0.72 12.84 2.99
CA ALA A 50 1.26 13.92 2.18
C ALA A 50 0.61 13.99 0.78
N GLY A 51 0.87 15.07 0.04
CA GLY A 51 0.42 15.19 -1.37
C GLY A 51 1.17 14.25 -2.32
N GLN A 52 0.76 14.25 -3.60
CA GLN A 52 1.28 13.30 -4.60
C GLN A 52 2.78 13.46 -4.87
N ILE A 53 3.26 14.69 -5.02
CA ILE A 53 4.67 14.93 -5.33
C ILE A 53 5.56 14.51 -4.14
N PRO A 54 5.32 14.98 -2.90
CA PRO A 54 6.14 14.54 -1.77
C PRO A 54 6.12 13.03 -1.54
N ILE A 55 4.96 12.37 -1.64
CA ILE A 55 4.86 10.93 -1.39
C ILE A 55 5.57 10.12 -2.48
N HIS A 56 5.48 10.55 -3.74
CA HIS A 56 6.22 9.95 -4.84
C HIS A 56 7.73 10.11 -4.64
N MET A 57 8.19 11.33 -4.32
CA MET A 57 9.61 11.59 -4.03
C MET A 57 10.12 10.77 -2.85
N LEU A 58 9.34 10.65 -1.77
CA LEU A 58 9.68 9.79 -0.64
C LEU A 58 9.81 8.33 -1.11
N ALA A 59 8.83 7.80 -1.84
CA ALA A 59 8.85 6.42 -2.30
C ALA A 59 10.11 6.09 -3.12
N GLN A 60 10.59 7.03 -3.96
CA GLN A 60 11.84 6.88 -4.71
C GLN A 60 13.10 6.76 -3.83
N THR A 61 13.04 7.20 -2.57
CA THR A 61 14.17 7.08 -1.61
C THR A 61 14.11 5.80 -0.77
N LEU A 62 12.98 5.10 -0.76
CA LEU A 62 12.77 3.90 0.06
C LEU A 62 13.29 2.66 -0.68
N LYS A 63 14.59 2.60 -0.98
CA LYS A 63 15.17 1.51 -1.79
C LYS A 63 15.84 0.42 -0.98
N ASP A 64 16.30 0.72 0.23
CA ASP A 64 16.98 -0.26 1.07
C ASP A 64 15.98 -1.16 1.83
N PRO A 65 16.36 -2.39 2.21
CA PRO A 65 15.53 -3.27 3.02
C PRO A 65 15.04 -2.61 4.32
N ALA A 66 13.80 -2.92 4.73
CA ALA A 66 13.25 -2.52 6.02
C ALA A 66 12.90 -3.74 6.89
N PRO A 67 13.92 -4.47 7.41
CA PRO A 67 13.75 -5.79 8.05
C PRO A 67 12.92 -5.76 9.34
N PHE A 68 12.76 -4.59 9.97
CA PHE A 68 12.01 -4.44 11.22
C PHE A 68 10.67 -3.72 11.05
N LEU A 69 10.31 -3.32 9.83
CA LEU A 69 9.08 -2.57 9.58
C LEU A 69 7.88 -3.46 9.88
N GLN A 70 7.04 -3.03 10.81
CA GLN A 70 5.83 -3.72 11.25
C GLN A 70 4.56 -3.03 10.75
N VAL A 71 4.58 -1.70 10.64
CA VAL A 71 3.43 -0.93 10.17
C VAL A 71 3.88 0.05 9.09
N LEU A 72 3.20 0.00 7.96
CA LEU A 72 3.34 0.94 6.86
C LEU A 72 1.99 1.56 6.54
N GLU A 73 1.84 2.85 6.85
CA GLU A 73 0.67 3.65 6.49
C GLU A 73 1.12 4.79 5.59
N LEU A 74 0.69 4.76 4.33
CA LEU A 74 0.97 5.80 3.36
C LEU A 74 -0.35 6.33 2.79
N THR A 75 -0.60 7.63 2.98
CA THR A 75 -1.80 8.30 2.52
C THR A 75 -1.43 9.44 1.59
N CYS A 76 -1.92 9.38 0.35
CA CYS A 76 -1.85 10.50 -0.59
C CYS A 76 -3.11 11.37 -0.48
N ILE A 77 -2.99 12.54 0.16
CA ILE A 77 -4.04 13.55 0.33
C ILE A 77 -4.10 14.51 -0.86
N GLU A 78 -4.63 14.07 -2.00
CA GLU A 78 -5.05 15.03 -3.02
C GLU A 78 -6.55 14.99 -3.21
N GLN A 79 -7.18 16.13 -2.96
CA GLN A 79 -8.64 16.30 -2.98
C GLN A 79 -9.22 16.26 -4.40
N TYR A 80 -8.38 16.44 -5.42
CA TYR A 80 -8.83 16.71 -6.78
C TYR A 80 -8.38 15.66 -7.80
N ARG A 81 -7.63 14.63 -7.40
CA ARG A 81 -7.11 13.65 -8.36
C ARG A 81 -7.78 12.30 -8.20
N THR A 82 -8.29 11.80 -9.31
CA THR A 82 -8.93 10.49 -9.44
C THR A 82 -7.94 9.35 -9.66
N ARG A 83 -6.62 9.61 -9.58
CA ARG A 83 -5.59 8.64 -9.93
C ARG A 83 -4.71 8.30 -8.73
N ALA A 84 -4.62 7.03 -8.43
CA ALA A 84 -3.64 6.51 -7.48
C ALA A 84 -2.23 6.55 -8.07
N ILE A 85 -1.24 6.70 -7.19
CA ILE A 85 0.18 6.75 -7.57
C ILE A 85 0.76 5.34 -7.46
N ALA A 86 1.46 4.88 -8.49
CA ALA A 86 2.22 3.64 -8.39
C ALA A 86 3.46 3.83 -7.50
N LEU A 87 3.59 2.97 -6.49
CA LEU A 87 4.82 2.85 -5.72
C LEU A 87 5.90 2.13 -6.54
N PRO A 88 7.19 2.45 -6.36
CA PRO A 88 8.28 1.78 -7.08
C PRO A 88 8.31 0.27 -6.85
N LEU A 89 8.66 -0.50 -7.89
CA LEU A 89 8.77 -1.97 -7.83
C LEU A 89 9.94 -2.45 -6.94
N ASP A 90 10.91 -1.58 -6.67
CA ASP A 90 12.08 -1.82 -5.82
C ASP A 90 11.90 -1.22 -4.42
N MET A 91 10.70 -0.80 -4.05
CA MET A 91 10.43 -0.22 -2.75
C MET A 91 10.78 -1.21 -1.63
N PHE A 92 11.58 -0.76 -0.68
CA PHE A 92 12.20 -1.53 0.41
C PHE A 92 13.02 -2.74 -0.05
N ALA A 93 13.59 -2.69 -1.26
CA ALA A 93 14.23 -3.84 -1.91
C ALA A 93 13.34 -5.10 -1.94
N ASN A 94 12.01 -4.91 -1.91
CA ASN A 94 11.02 -5.98 -1.76
C ASN A 94 11.16 -6.83 -0.48
N GLN A 95 11.81 -6.31 0.56
CA GLN A 95 12.09 -7.03 1.81
C GLN A 95 11.34 -6.42 2.99
N LEU A 96 10.17 -6.98 3.27
CA LEU A 96 9.28 -6.58 4.38
C LEU A 96 8.90 -7.77 5.28
N PRO A 97 9.87 -8.54 5.81
CA PRO A 97 9.61 -9.84 6.45
C PRO A 97 8.80 -9.77 7.74
N ARG A 98 8.69 -8.58 8.37
CA ARG A 98 7.97 -8.37 9.63
C ARG A 98 6.75 -7.47 9.50
N LEU A 99 6.37 -7.10 8.27
CA LEU A 99 5.25 -6.20 8.06
C LEU A 99 3.95 -6.90 8.48
N ARG A 100 3.28 -6.33 9.47
CA ARG A 100 2.03 -6.83 10.04
C ARG A 100 0.82 -6.00 9.62
N SER A 101 1.01 -4.73 9.32
CA SER A 101 -0.06 -3.83 8.91
C SER A 101 0.40 -2.99 7.71
N LEU A 102 -0.42 -3.03 6.66
CA LEU A 102 -0.24 -2.25 5.44
C LEU A 102 -1.53 -1.46 5.17
N GLU A 103 -1.42 -0.14 5.24
CA GLU A 103 -2.51 0.79 4.95
C GLU A 103 -2.09 1.76 3.84
N LEU A 104 -2.79 1.71 2.72
CA LEU A 104 -2.50 2.56 1.56
C LEU A 104 -3.75 3.29 1.12
N VAL A 105 -3.65 4.62 1.03
CA VAL A 105 -4.72 5.47 0.53
C VAL A 105 -4.23 6.23 -0.70
N ASN A 106 -4.89 6.02 -1.84
CA ASN A 106 -4.57 6.58 -3.15
C ASN A 106 -3.18 6.17 -3.68
N LEU A 107 -2.71 4.97 -3.32
CA LEU A 107 -1.41 4.41 -3.73
C LEU A 107 -1.56 2.97 -4.22
N SER A 108 -0.86 2.61 -5.28
CA SER A 108 -0.80 1.24 -5.82
C SER A 108 0.48 0.56 -5.35
N PHE A 109 0.33 -0.61 -4.72
CA PHE A 109 1.43 -1.42 -4.19
C PHE A 109 1.92 -2.44 -5.23
N PRO A 110 3.23 -2.78 -5.26
CA PRO A 110 3.78 -3.78 -6.18
C PRO A 110 3.62 -5.21 -5.63
N TRP A 111 2.40 -5.75 -5.70
CA TRP A 111 2.03 -7.06 -5.13
C TRP A 111 2.89 -8.23 -5.64
N ALA A 112 3.18 -8.26 -6.94
CA ALA A 112 3.90 -9.37 -7.56
C ALA A 112 5.35 -9.52 -7.07
N THR A 113 5.98 -8.45 -6.57
CA THR A 113 7.40 -8.47 -6.19
C THR A 113 7.64 -8.52 -4.70
N THR A 114 6.63 -8.20 -3.87
CA THR A 114 6.83 -8.00 -2.43
C THR A 114 6.10 -9.06 -1.60
N PRO A 115 6.78 -10.09 -1.08
CA PRO A 115 6.15 -11.11 -0.25
C PRO A 115 5.77 -10.54 1.13
N LEU A 116 4.48 -10.60 1.46
CA LEU A 116 3.91 -10.06 2.71
C LEU A 116 3.53 -11.19 3.69
N ILE A 117 4.46 -12.10 3.96
CA ILE A 117 4.22 -13.34 4.72
C ILE A 117 3.72 -13.14 6.16
N ALA A 118 4.03 -11.99 6.76
CA ALA A 118 3.71 -11.68 8.15
C ALA A 118 2.49 -10.76 8.29
N LEU A 119 1.80 -10.46 7.18
CA LEU A 119 0.73 -9.48 7.16
C LEU A 119 -0.50 -9.98 7.91
N VAL A 120 -1.02 -9.14 8.79
CA VAL A 120 -2.20 -9.40 9.62
C VAL A 120 -3.34 -8.45 9.26
N HIS A 121 -3.00 -7.21 8.91
CA HIS A 121 -3.97 -6.15 8.56
C HIS A 121 -3.63 -5.59 7.19
N LEU A 122 -4.60 -5.65 6.29
CA LEU A 122 -4.50 -5.07 4.95
C LEU A 122 -5.61 -4.06 4.75
N LYS A 123 -5.27 -2.82 4.40
CA LYS A 123 -6.22 -1.79 4.01
C LYS A 123 -5.76 -1.05 2.78
N ILE A 124 -6.58 -1.09 1.74
CA ILE A 124 -6.34 -0.41 0.47
C ILE A 124 -7.55 0.46 0.17
N VAL A 125 -7.32 1.76 0.02
CA VAL A 125 -8.35 2.74 -0.36
C VAL A 125 -7.88 3.43 -1.62
N LEU A 126 -8.64 3.29 -2.70
CA LEU A 126 -8.29 3.88 -3.99
C LEU A 126 -9.42 4.80 -4.47
N PRO A 127 -9.16 5.73 -5.40
CA PRO A 127 -10.22 6.54 -5.99
C PRO A 127 -11.21 5.66 -6.77
N GLN A 128 -12.50 5.99 -6.70
CA GLN A 128 -13.53 5.27 -7.44
C GLN A 128 -13.28 5.34 -8.95
N ARG A 129 -13.32 4.18 -9.63
CA ARG A 129 -13.02 4.06 -11.07
C ARG A 129 -13.93 4.89 -11.97
N ASP A 130 -15.19 5.04 -11.59
CA ASP A 130 -16.20 5.76 -12.38
C ASP A 130 -15.97 7.28 -12.36
N SER A 131 -15.08 7.76 -11.49
CA SER A 131 -14.63 9.14 -11.53
C SER A 131 -13.66 9.28 -12.71
N ALA A 132 -14.22 9.46 -13.90
CA ALA A 132 -13.45 9.74 -15.09
C ALA A 132 -12.44 10.86 -14.75
N PRO A 133 -11.12 10.62 -14.89
CA PRO A 133 -10.15 11.68 -14.66
C PRO A 133 -10.55 12.85 -15.54
N ASN A 134 -10.69 14.03 -14.95
CA ASN A 134 -10.95 15.21 -15.73
C ASN A 134 -9.77 15.33 -16.72
N PRO A 135 -10.00 15.30 -18.05
CA PRO A 135 -8.91 15.29 -19.03
C PRO A 135 -8.00 16.52 -18.90
N THR A 136 -8.46 17.57 -18.22
CA THR A 136 -7.68 18.77 -17.93
C THR A 136 -6.76 18.66 -16.71
N ASP A 137 -6.83 17.58 -15.91
CA ASP A 137 -6.00 17.46 -14.72
C ASP A 137 -4.55 17.19 -15.11
N PRO A 138 -3.62 18.12 -14.85
CA PRO A 138 -2.23 17.93 -15.19
C PRO A 138 -1.65 16.77 -14.39
N VAL A 139 -1.16 15.75 -15.09
CA VAL A 139 -0.34 14.68 -14.50
C VAL A 139 1.02 15.27 -14.18
N PRO A 140 1.50 15.23 -12.92
CA PRO A 140 2.83 15.69 -12.59
C PRO A 140 3.88 14.93 -13.42
N PRO A 141 4.91 15.63 -13.94
CA PRO A 141 5.98 14.97 -14.68
C PRO A 141 6.64 13.90 -13.79
N GLY A 142 6.89 12.72 -14.36
CA GLY A 142 7.51 11.59 -13.67
C GLY A 142 6.54 10.68 -12.90
N VAL A 143 5.29 11.09 -12.68
CA VAL A 143 4.30 10.22 -12.04
C VAL A 143 3.58 9.39 -13.09
N GLN A 144 3.87 8.09 -13.11
CA GLN A 144 3.18 7.16 -13.99
C GLN A 144 1.74 6.89 -13.49
N PRO A 145 0.76 6.83 -14.41
CA PRO A 145 -0.58 6.37 -14.06
C PRO A 145 -0.52 4.95 -13.52
N ARG A 146 -1.38 4.67 -12.53
CA ARG A 146 -1.53 3.33 -11.96
C ARG A 146 -1.80 2.30 -13.08
N PRO A 147 -1.01 1.23 -13.19
CA PRO A 147 -1.42 0.08 -13.99
C PRO A 147 -2.63 -0.60 -13.33
N PRO A 148 -3.57 -1.16 -14.11
CA PRO A 148 -4.67 -1.92 -13.53
C PRO A 148 -4.09 -3.04 -12.66
N LEU A 149 -4.62 -3.19 -11.45
CA LEU A 149 -4.22 -4.28 -10.57
C LEU A 149 -4.75 -5.58 -11.20
N ALA A 150 -3.83 -6.44 -11.66
CA ALA A 150 -4.18 -7.74 -12.17
C ALA A 150 -4.71 -8.62 -11.02
N LEU A 151 -5.82 -9.31 -11.26
CA LEU A 151 -6.40 -10.22 -10.28
C LEU A 151 -5.40 -11.31 -9.88
N ALA A 152 -4.69 -11.90 -10.85
CA ALA A 152 -3.69 -12.94 -10.60
C ALA A 152 -2.62 -12.49 -9.61
N ASP A 153 -1.92 -11.39 -9.88
CA ASP A 153 -0.87 -10.87 -8.99
C ASP A 153 -1.36 -10.61 -7.56
N PHE A 154 -2.60 -10.14 -7.42
CA PHE A 154 -3.20 -9.90 -6.10
C PHE A 154 -3.56 -11.20 -5.38
N LEU A 155 -4.10 -12.19 -6.10
CA LEU A 155 -4.40 -13.51 -5.59
C LEU A 155 -3.11 -14.24 -5.15
N ASP A 156 -2.07 -14.22 -5.98
CA ASP A 156 -0.76 -14.78 -5.67
C ASP A 156 -0.16 -14.15 -4.40
N ALA A 157 -0.30 -12.83 -4.24
CA ALA A 157 0.14 -12.15 -3.02
C ALA A 157 -0.66 -12.62 -1.80
N LEU A 158 -1.99 -12.73 -1.89
CA LEU A 158 -2.87 -13.18 -0.80
C LEU A 158 -2.56 -14.61 -0.36
N GLU A 159 -2.17 -15.51 -1.29
CA GLU A 159 -1.79 -16.89 -0.96
C GLU A 159 -0.65 -16.95 0.07
N HIS A 160 0.25 -15.96 0.06
CA HIS A 160 1.36 -15.87 1.00
C HIS A 160 0.97 -15.23 2.35
N MET A 161 -0.19 -14.58 2.45
CA MET A 161 -0.65 -13.85 3.65
C MET A 161 -1.44 -14.75 4.62
N THR A 162 -0.85 -15.88 5.01
CA THR A 162 -1.53 -16.89 5.86
C THR A 162 -1.91 -16.40 7.26
N LEU A 163 -1.34 -15.27 7.70
CA LEU A 163 -1.62 -14.63 8.98
C LEU A 163 -2.66 -13.51 8.90
N LEU A 164 -3.25 -13.26 7.73
CA LEU A 164 -4.18 -12.16 7.51
C LEU A 164 -5.45 -12.35 8.34
N GLU A 165 -5.77 -11.36 9.18
CA GLU A 165 -6.94 -11.33 10.06
C GLU A 165 -7.98 -10.32 9.57
N THR A 166 -7.54 -9.16 9.07
CA THR A 166 -8.41 -8.10 8.58
C THR A 166 -8.03 -7.67 7.17
N MET A 167 -9.01 -7.64 6.27
CA MET A 167 -8.84 -7.18 4.89
C MET A 167 -9.90 -6.15 4.52
N GLU A 168 -9.46 -4.93 4.23
CA GLU A 168 -10.31 -3.83 3.76
C GLU A 168 -9.84 -3.37 2.38
N ILE A 169 -10.69 -3.48 1.37
CA ILE A 169 -10.41 -3.01 0.01
C ILE A 169 -11.55 -2.11 -0.43
N LEU A 170 -11.29 -0.82 -0.49
CA LEU A 170 -12.25 0.21 -0.86
C LEU A 170 -11.91 0.79 -2.22
N ASP A 171 -12.78 0.52 -3.19
CA ASP A 171 -12.70 0.97 -4.58
C ASP A 171 -11.38 0.55 -5.29
N GLY A 172 -10.69 -0.44 -4.71
CA GLY A 172 -9.35 -0.86 -5.11
C GLY A 172 -9.21 -2.29 -5.58
N LEU A 173 -10.32 -3.02 -5.71
CA LEU A 173 -10.34 -4.40 -6.17
C LEU A 173 -9.69 -4.54 -7.55
N PRO A 174 -9.05 -5.67 -7.87
CA PRO A 174 -8.55 -5.96 -9.22
C PRO A 174 -9.69 -6.13 -10.24
N THR A 175 -9.48 -5.71 -11.49
CA THR A 175 -10.43 -6.00 -12.59
C THR A 175 -10.05 -7.33 -13.24
N PRO A 176 -11.02 -8.20 -13.59
CA PRO A 176 -10.76 -9.28 -14.52
C PRO A 176 -10.31 -8.72 -15.89
N PRO A 177 -9.49 -9.46 -16.65
CA PRO A 177 -9.10 -9.05 -18.00
C PRO A 177 -10.35 -8.86 -18.88
N SER A 178 -10.44 -7.70 -19.52
CA SER A 178 -11.58 -7.26 -20.34
C SER A 178 -11.98 -8.33 -21.37
N GLY A 179 -13.22 -8.81 -21.30
CA GLY A 179 -13.78 -9.78 -22.26
C GLY A 179 -14.38 -11.01 -21.60
N ASN A 180 -13.92 -11.35 -20.39
CA ASN A 180 -14.49 -12.47 -19.63
C ASN A 180 -15.23 -11.92 -18.41
N LEU A 181 -16.57 -11.85 -18.49
CA LEU A 181 -17.45 -11.52 -17.36
C LEU A 181 -17.21 -12.46 -16.16
N HIS A 182 -16.70 -13.66 -16.44
CA HIS A 182 -16.24 -14.61 -15.46
C HIS A 182 -14.72 -14.71 -15.55
N ALA A 183 -14.00 -14.37 -14.47
CA ALA A 183 -12.57 -14.67 -14.35
C ALA A 183 -12.31 -16.18 -14.65
N PRO A 184 -11.08 -16.58 -15.04
CA PRO A 184 -10.74 -17.96 -15.38
C PRO A 184 -11.27 -18.97 -14.36
N ALA A 185 -11.51 -20.21 -14.81
CA ALA A 185 -12.07 -21.31 -14.02
C ALA A 185 -11.54 -21.28 -12.59
N VAL A 186 -12.46 -21.40 -11.62
CA VAL A 186 -12.23 -21.25 -10.17
C VAL A 186 -11.43 -22.44 -9.64
N ASP A 187 -10.24 -22.67 -10.18
CA ASP A 187 -9.35 -23.76 -9.79
C ASP A 187 -8.38 -23.30 -8.69
N HIS A 188 -8.25 -21.98 -8.50
CA HIS A 188 -7.35 -21.39 -7.51
C HIS A 188 -8.15 -20.77 -6.34
N ILE A 189 -8.32 -21.57 -5.28
CA ILE A 189 -8.95 -21.17 -4.03
C ILE A 189 -7.85 -20.86 -3.00
N ILE A 190 -7.79 -19.61 -2.54
CA ILE A 190 -6.84 -19.15 -1.53
C ILE A 190 -7.40 -19.38 -0.14
N ARG A 191 -6.59 -19.96 0.75
CA ARG A 191 -6.94 -20.21 2.14
C ARG A 191 -6.44 -19.09 3.03
N LEU A 192 -7.36 -18.39 3.69
CA LEU A 192 -7.04 -17.36 4.69
C LEU A 192 -7.55 -17.82 6.06
N PRO A 193 -6.88 -18.77 6.72
CA PRO A 193 -7.42 -19.49 7.90
C PRO A 193 -7.64 -18.59 9.11
N ARG A 194 -7.02 -17.40 9.15
CA ARG A 194 -7.13 -16.43 10.24
C ARG A 194 -8.02 -15.25 9.92
N LEU A 195 -8.59 -15.17 8.71
CA LEU A 195 -9.42 -14.05 8.33
C LEU A 195 -10.66 -14.00 9.24
N THR A 196 -10.87 -12.85 9.86
CA THR A 196 -12.00 -12.58 10.79
C THR A 196 -12.80 -11.35 10.40
N SER A 197 -12.30 -10.54 9.48
CA SER A 197 -12.99 -9.33 9.01
C SER A 197 -12.64 -9.08 7.55
N ILE A 198 -13.67 -8.92 6.73
CA ILE A 198 -13.55 -8.59 5.32
C ILE A 198 -14.49 -7.43 4.96
N ILE A 199 -13.93 -6.35 4.41
CA ILE A 199 -14.69 -5.20 3.91
C ILE A 199 -14.29 -4.97 2.47
N LEU A 200 -15.21 -5.24 1.55
CA LEU A 200 -15.03 -4.98 0.12
C LEU A 200 -16.02 -3.91 -0.33
N LYS A 201 -15.51 -2.87 -0.99
CA LYS A 201 -16.32 -1.84 -1.64
C LYS A 201 -15.81 -1.63 -3.05
N GLY A 202 -16.73 -1.54 -4.01
CA GLY A 202 -16.43 -1.33 -5.42
C GLY A 202 -17.55 -1.86 -6.31
N LEU A 203 -17.22 -2.20 -7.55
CA LEU A 203 -18.16 -2.85 -8.47
C LEU A 203 -18.52 -4.24 -7.95
N ALA A 204 -19.81 -4.58 -7.96
CA ALA A 204 -20.30 -5.86 -7.45
C ALA A 204 -19.61 -7.08 -8.10
N ILE A 205 -19.30 -6.98 -9.40
CA ILE A 205 -18.60 -8.05 -10.13
C ILE A 205 -17.15 -8.25 -9.65
N ASP A 206 -16.46 -7.17 -9.28
CA ASP A 206 -15.09 -7.26 -8.76
C ASP A 206 -15.10 -7.88 -7.36
N CYS A 207 -16.07 -7.49 -6.51
CA CYS A 207 -16.25 -8.11 -5.19
C CYS A 207 -16.53 -9.61 -5.32
N TYR A 208 -17.45 -9.99 -6.20
CA TYR A 208 -17.80 -11.39 -6.46
C TYR A 208 -16.60 -12.21 -6.95
N ASN A 209 -15.83 -11.66 -7.90
CA ASN A 209 -14.66 -12.33 -8.46
C ASN A 209 -13.54 -12.53 -7.44
N LEU A 210 -13.35 -11.60 -6.50
CA LEU A 210 -12.42 -11.79 -5.39
C LEU A 210 -12.95 -12.85 -4.41
N VAL A 211 -14.17 -12.68 -3.90
CA VAL A 211 -14.74 -13.55 -2.84
C VAL A 211 -14.80 -15.01 -3.26
N ARG A 212 -15.17 -15.31 -4.51
CA ARG A 212 -15.23 -16.70 -5.00
C ARG A 212 -13.88 -17.41 -5.00
N CYS A 213 -12.77 -16.67 -5.00
CA CYS A 213 -11.40 -17.19 -4.94
C CYS A 213 -10.90 -17.35 -3.50
N LEU A 214 -11.69 -16.96 -2.49
CA LEU A 214 -11.30 -17.03 -1.09
C LEU A 214 -12.06 -18.13 -0.35
N GLN A 215 -11.32 -18.97 0.37
CA GLN A 215 -11.89 -19.83 1.40
C GLN A 215 -11.92 -19.06 2.72
N ILE A 216 -13.07 -18.45 2.98
CA ILE A 216 -13.32 -17.62 4.17
C ILE A 216 -13.73 -18.53 5.35
N PRO A 217 -13.08 -18.42 6.53
CA PRO A 217 -13.50 -19.15 7.72
C PRO A 217 -14.92 -18.77 8.17
N PRO A 218 -15.67 -19.67 8.82
CA PRO A 218 -17.00 -19.34 9.37
C PRO A 218 -17.00 -18.23 10.43
N THR A 219 -15.82 -17.86 10.93
CA THR A 219 -15.61 -16.83 11.97
C THR A 219 -15.45 -15.41 11.41
N ALA A 220 -15.42 -15.25 10.09
CA ALA A 220 -15.18 -13.98 9.42
C ALA A 220 -16.44 -13.17 9.09
#